data_AF-A0A2V6FKK4-F1
#
_entry.id   AF-A0A2V6FKK4-F1
#
_cell.length_a   1.000
_cell.length_b   1.000
_cell.length_c   1.000
_cell.angle_alpha   90.00
_cell.angle_beta   90.00
_cell.angle_gamma   90.00
#
_symmetry.space_group_name_H-M   'P 1'
#
loop_
_entity.id
_entity.type
_entity.pdbx_description
1 polymer ?
#
loop_
_entity_poly.entity_id
_entity_poly.type
_entity_poly.pdbx_seq_one_letter_code
_entity_poly.pdbx_strand_id
1 'polypeptide(L)' 'MARQPVHSQALAAVGYSKRLRALEVEFVNGAIYRYSNVPPEIYRDLLGAPSKAQFYDANVRGHFPSVHVKPRRS' A
#
# COMPACT_ATOMS: atom_id res chain seq x y z
N MET A 1 8.12 -8.32 -4.04
CA MET A 1 6.71 -8.59 -3.69
C MET A 1 5.87 -8.26 -4.90
N ALA A 2 4.88 -9.08 -5.23
CA ALA A 2 3.90 -8.73 -6.25
C ALA A 2 2.76 -7.96 -5.56
N ARG A 3 2.27 -6.88 -6.18
CA ARG A 3 1.07 -6.17 -5.72
C ARG A 3 -0.16 -6.94 -6.19
N GLN A 4 -1.17 -7.04 -5.34
CA GLN A 4 -2.44 -7.69 -5.62
C GLN A 4 -3.49 -6.61 -5.86
N PRO A 5 -4.30 -6.69 -6.93
CA PRO A 5 -5.39 -5.74 -7.15
C PRO A 5 -6.36 -5.72 -5.98
N VAL A 6 -6.87 -4.53 -5.64
CA VAL A 6 -7.88 -4.38 -4.59
C VAL A 6 -9.10 -3.65 -5.14
N HIS A 7 -10.28 -4.03 -4.67
CA HIS A 7 -11.50 -3.31 -4.99
C HIS A 7 -11.56 -2.02 -4.15
N SER A 8 -11.19 -0.89 -4.76
CA SER A 8 -11.21 0.45 -4.15
C SER A 8 -11.28 1.52 -5.22
N GLN A 9 -11.89 2.66 -4.92
CA GLN A 9 -11.96 3.79 -5.83
C GLN A 9 -10.63 4.57 -5.92
N ALA A 10 -9.78 4.47 -4.89
CA ALA A 10 -8.52 5.22 -4.82
C ALA A 10 -7.26 4.34 -4.97
N LEU A 11 -7.34 3.08 -4.53
CA LEU A 11 -6.21 2.15 -4.56
C LEU A 11 -6.42 1.11 -5.65
N ALA A 12 -5.46 0.98 -6.55
CA ALA A 12 -5.49 -0.02 -7.61
C ALA A 12 -4.95 -1.37 -7.13
N ALA A 13 -3.81 -1.37 -6.45
CA ALA A 13 -3.17 -2.59 -5.97
C ALA A 13 -2.33 -2.35 -4.70
N VAL A 14 -2.16 -3.41 -3.91
CA VAL A 14 -1.38 -3.36 -2.66
C VAL A 14 -0.48 -4.58 -2.57
N GLY A 15 0.77 -4.39 -2.13
CA GLY A 15 1.71 -5.49 -1.92
C GLY A 15 2.45 -5.34 -0.61
N TYR A 16 2.84 -6.45 0.00
CA TYR A 16 3.61 -6.42 1.24
C TYR A 16 4.78 -7.42 1.23
N SER A 17 5.90 -7.01 1.81
CA SER A 17 7.10 -7.82 1.96
C SER A 17 7.41 -7.98 3.44
N LYS A 18 7.16 -9.18 4.00
CA LYS A 18 7.51 -9.52 5.39
C LYS A 18 9.01 -9.35 5.66
N ARG A 19 9.87 -9.75 4.71
CA ARG A 19 11.33 -9.61 4.81
C ARG A 19 11.78 -8.16 4.92
N LEU A 20 11.14 -7.26 4.18
CA LEU A 20 11.51 -5.84 4.14
C LEU A 20 10.66 -4.98 5.09
N ARG A 21 9.63 -5.55 5.74
CA ARG A 21 8.58 -4.83 6.47
C ARG A 21 8.07 -3.62 5.67
N ALA A 22 7.80 -3.87 4.40
CA ALA A 22 7.49 -2.83 3.43
C ALA A 22 6.13 -3.08 2.79
N LEU A 23 5.30 -2.03 2.78
CA LEU A 23 4.01 -1.98 2.11
C LEU A 23 4.14 -1.12 0.85
N GLU A 24 3.75 -1.66 -0.30
CA GLU A 24 3.57 -0.90 -1.52
C GLU A 24 2.09 -0.67 -1.78
N VAL A 25 1.74 0.58 -2.09
CA VAL A 25 0.40 1.01 -2.46
C VAL A 25 0.46 1.65 -3.83
N GLU A 26 -0.30 1.09 -4.76
CA GLU A 26 -0.50 1.63 -6.10
C GLU A 26 -1.88 2.30 -6.15
N PHE A 27 -1.90 3.56 -6.56
CA PHE A 27 -3.11 4.35 -6.73
C PHE A 27 -3.69 4.18 -8.12
N VAL A 28 -5.00 4.43 -8.27
CA VAL A 28 -5.68 4.37 -9.57
C VAL A 28 -5.12 5.33 -10.61
N ASN A 29 -4.44 6.40 -10.18
CA ASN A 29 -3.74 7.35 -11.05
C ASN A 29 -2.32 6.89 -11.45
N GLY A 30 -1.91 5.68 -11.06
CA GLY A 30 -0.60 5.10 -11.37
C GLY A 30 0.53 5.51 -10.43
N ALA A 31 0.30 6.38 -9.44
CA ALA A 31 1.29 6.68 -8.43
C ALA A 31 1.55 5.46 -7.55
N ILE A 32 2.81 5.18 -7.24
CA ILE A 32 3.19 4.04 -6.39
C ILE A 32 4.01 4.55 -5.23
N TYR A 33 3.55 4.29 -4.00
CA TYR A 33 4.29 4.62 -2.79
C TYR A 33 4.73 3.34 -2.10
N ARG A 34 5.97 3.34 -1.61
CA ARG A 34 6.47 2.30 -0.72
C ARG A 34 6.67 2.88 0.67
N TYR A 35 6.05 2.23 1.64
CA TYR A 35 6.16 2.51 3.06
C TYR A 35 7.07 1.50 3.72
N SER A 36 7.98 1.97 4.56
CA SER A 36 8.94 1.13 5.30
C SER A 36 8.53 1.00 6.78
N ASN A 37 9.01 -0.04 7.44
CA ASN A 37 8.73 -0.35 8.86
C ASN A 37 7.22 -0.56 9.16
N VAL A 38 6.47 -1.00 8.16
CA VAL A 38 5.03 -1.28 8.31
C VAL A 38 4.88 -2.67 8.94
N PRO A 39 4.17 -2.82 10.07
CA PRO A 39 3.86 -4.12 10.64
C PRO A 39 3.00 -4.97 9.69
N PRO A 40 3.12 -6.32 9.72
CA PRO A 40 2.32 -7.20 8.87
C PRO A 40 0.80 -7.09 9.15
N GLU A 41 0.43 -6.65 10.35
CA GLU A 41 -0.95 -6.45 10.77
C GLU A 41 -1.62 -5.33 9.96
N ILE A 42 -0.93 -4.20 9.76
CA ILE A 42 -1.44 -3.09 8.94
C ILE A 42 -1.78 -3.54 7.51
N TYR A 43 -0.97 -4.43 6.93
CA TYR A 43 -1.28 -4.99 5.60
C TYR A 43 -2.53 -5.88 5.62
N ARG A 44 -2.65 -6.78 6.60
CA ARG A 44 -3.82 -7.65 6.75
C ARG A 44 -5.09 -6.85 6.98
N ASP A 45 -5.01 -5.86 7.86
CA ASP A 45 -6.15 -5.04 8.26
C ASP A 45 -6.55 -4.11 7.10
N LEU A 46 -5.59 -3.57 6.34
CA LEU A 46 -5.86 -2.88 5.08
C LEU A 46 -6.61 -3.80 4.12
N LEU A 47 -6.19 -5.05 3.92
CA LEU A 47 -6.88 -5.97 3.01
C LEU A 47 -8.30 -6.34 3.48
N GLY A 48 -8.53 -6.40 4.80
CA GLY A 48 -9.84 -6.69 5.39
C GLY A 48 -10.76 -5.49 5.54
N ALA A 49 -10.24 -4.25 5.42
CA ALA A 49 -11.02 -3.05 5.66
C ALA A 49 -12.18 -2.89 4.65
N PRO A 50 -13.39 -2.49 5.10
CA PRO A 50 -14.52 -2.21 4.21
C PRO A 50 -14.21 -1.12 3.18
N SER A 51 -13.41 -0.11 3.56
CA SER A 51 -12.90 0.93 2.67
C SER A 51 -11.39 1.01 2.74
N LYS A 52 -10.71 0.55 1.69
CA LYS A 52 -9.25 0.54 1.58
C LYS A 52 -8.66 1.95 1.59
N ALA A 53 -9.36 2.90 0.96
CA ALA A 53 -8.96 4.29 0.91
C ALA A 53 -8.99 4.93 2.30
N GLN A 54 -10.11 4.79 3.03
CA GLN A 54 -10.24 5.34 4.38
C GLN A 54 -9.25 4.70 5.36
N PHE A 55 -9.05 3.38 5.30
CA PHE A 55 -8.05 2.71 6.14
C PHE A 55 -6.64 3.24 5.85
N TYR A 56 -6.28 3.37 4.58
CA TYR A 56 -4.98 3.90 4.17
C TYR A 56 -4.75 5.33 4.69
N ASP A 57 -5.73 6.21 4.53
CA ASP A 57 -5.61 7.60 4.98
C ASP A 57 -5.49 7.71 6.51
N ALA A 58 -6.19 6.84 7.25
CA ALA A 58 -6.20 6.87 8.71
C ALA A 58 -5.02 6.13 9.37
N ASN A 59 -4.45 5.11 8.72
CA ASN A 59 -3.50 4.19 9.37
C ASN A 59 -2.14 4.08 8.66
N VAL A 60 -2.02 4.58 7.43
CA VAL A 60 -0.79 4.42 6.63
C VAL A 60 -0.20 5.77 6.25
N ARG A 61 -1.01 6.66 5.65
CA ARG A 61 -0.56 7.96 5.17
C ARG A 61 -0.02 8.79 6.34
N GLY A 62 1.25 9.20 6.27
CA GLY A 62 1.88 10.01 7.32
C GLY A 62 2.31 9.25 8.57
N HIS A 63 1.87 7.99 8.75
CA HIS A 63 2.26 7.15 9.89
C HIS A 63 3.57 6.39 9.67
N PHE A 64 3.96 6.19 8.41
CA PHE A 64 5.18 5.46 8.06
C PHE A 64 6.04 6.26 7.06
N PRO A 65 7.38 6.13 7.14
CA PRO A 65 8.28 6.70 6.14
C PRO A 65 7.94 6.16 4.75
N SER A 66 7.75 7.06 3.79
CA SER A 66 7.34 6.70 2.44
C SER A 66 8.28 7.26 1.39
N VAL A 67 8.39 6.54 0.28
CA VAL A 67 9.08 7.00 -0.92
C VAL A 67 8.20 6.76 -2.13
N HIS A 68 8.20 7.72 -3.05
CA HIS A 68 7.57 7.54 -4.36
C HIS A 68 8.44 6.60 -5.20
N VAL A 69 7.84 5.51 -5.67
CA VAL A 69 8.51 4.50 -6.48
C VAL A 69 8.18 4.78 -7.94
N LYS A 70 9.21 4.96 -8.76
CA LYS A 70 9.01 5.02 -10.21
C LYS A 70 8.43 3.69 -10.68
N PRO A 71 7.32 3.66 -11.42
CA PRO A 71 6.85 2.42 -12.04
C PRO A 71 8.00 1.85 -12.87
N ARG A 72 8.24 0.53 -12.75
CA ARG A 72 9.20 -0.15 -13.62
C ARG A 72 8.69 0.05 -15.04
N ARG A 73 9.32 0.94 -15.81
CA ARG A 73 9.08 1.05 -17.24
C ARG A 73 9.40 -0.33 -17.81
N SER A 74 8.37 -0.97 -18.38
CA SER A 74 8.58 -2.09 -19.30
C SER A 74 9.19 -1.59 -20.59
#